data_AF-A0A147JXG7-F1
#
_entry.id   AF-A0A147JXG7-F1
#
_cell.length_a   1.000
_cell.length_b   1.000
_cell.length_c   1.000
_cell.angle_alpha   90.00
_cell.angle_beta   90.00
_cell.angle_gamma   90.00
#
_symmetry.space_group_name_H-M   'P 1'
#
loop_
_entity.id
_entity.type
_entity.pdbx_description
1 polymer ?
#
loop_
_entity_poly.entity_id
_entity_poly.type
_entity_poly.pdbx_seq_one_letter_code
_entity_poly.pdbx_strand_id
1 'polypeptide(L)'
;MSKPLKKSMLTEVEKLYLEEEKNLVSLKEWTNFLKSYGVFQKAAFRASLPFDPRFNAVHWGFAVNSLCREIAFGFCWMNAYANHFKAQVGQGSQLANVDFHASYFADNCITRIDSCRDKIALMVWAFYCPFNPEKRHETLDYQLVLERLKYPLRFGLNLKGQEDFIELLEILKGKDFDRIETYRNYKIHRIEPRIEIYGVKPHHGWDYMFPLYEKREIQEWEKELEKRYPDNNFREHIKKGCHINGVLFEMRKIKDSLWDYADVSIQIRTSLIKLLKASAGCFTILPRRSPLRKKPKGYDKIGGISKKKR
;
A
#
# COMPACT_ATOMS: atom_id res chain seq x y z
N MET A 1 -44.16 26.57 9.75
CA MET A 1 -44.25 25.18 9.24
C MET A 1 -42.96 24.84 8.49
N SER A 2 -42.07 24.11 9.15
CA SER A 2 -40.79 23.66 8.59
C SER A 2 -41.03 22.56 7.57
N LYS A 3 -40.61 22.78 6.32
CA LYS A 3 -40.61 21.75 5.27
C LYS A 3 -39.81 20.53 5.77
N PRO A 4 -40.31 19.30 5.62
CA PRO A 4 -39.51 18.12 5.91
C PRO A 4 -38.34 18.07 4.93
N LEU A 5 -37.13 17.99 5.47
CA LEU A 5 -35.91 17.70 4.72
C LEU A 5 -36.15 16.44 3.88
N LYS A 6 -36.02 16.55 2.55
CA LYS A 6 -36.06 15.43 1.63
C LYS A 6 -35.09 14.37 2.14
N LYS A 7 -35.56 13.14 2.35
CA LYS A 7 -34.68 11.96 2.42
C LYS A 7 -33.78 12.01 1.20
N SER A 8 -32.49 12.25 1.41
CA SER A 8 -31.48 12.12 0.37
C SER A 8 -31.59 10.70 -0.19
N MET A 9 -32.05 10.55 -1.43
CA MET A 9 -31.99 9.27 -2.11
C MET A 9 -30.53 9.02 -2.43
N LEU A 10 -29.95 7.95 -1.87
CA LEU A 10 -28.62 7.50 -2.24
C LEU A 10 -28.59 7.19 -3.73
N THR A 11 -27.54 7.66 -4.40
CA THR A 11 -27.18 7.29 -5.76
C THR A 11 -26.97 5.78 -5.87
N GLU A 12 -27.03 5.25 -7.08
CA GLU A 12 -26.81 3.82 -7.33
C GLU A 12 -25.41 3.37 -6.89
N VAL A 13 -24.38 4.18 -7.18
CA VAL A 13 -23.00 3.89 -6.77
C VAL A 13 -22.84 3.87 -5.26
N GLU A 14 -23.51 4.77 -4.52
CA GLU A 14 -23.49 4.76 -3.04
C GLU A 14 -24.12 3.50 -2.47
N LYS A 15 -25.16 2.94 -3.10
CA LYS A 15 -25.74 1.66 -2.67
C LYS A 15 -24.76 0.50 -2.87
N LEU A 16 -24.08 0.47 -4.02
CA LEU A 16 -23.03 -0.52 -4.30
C LEU A 16 -21.86 -0.39 -3.32
N TYR A 17 -21.45 0.84 -2.99
CA TYR A 17 -20.42 1.10 -1.97
C TYR A 17 -20.82 0.51 -0.62
N LEU A 18 -22.05 0.75 -0.16
CA LEU A 18 -22.52 0.24 1.14
C LEU A 18 -22.57 -1.29 1.18
N GLU A 19 -22.87 -1.94 0.06
CA GLU A 19 -22.80 -3.40 -0.07
C GLU A 19 -21.36 -3.91 0.03
N GLU A 20 -20.43 -3.30 -0.71
CA GLU A 20 -19.01 -3.63 -0.66
C GLU A 20 -18.41 -3.39 0.74
N GLU A 21 -18.78 -2.28 1.39
CA GLU A 21 -18.38 -1.96 2.75
C GLU A 21 -18.90 -3.02 3.73
N LYS A 22 -20.19 -3.39 3.65
CA LYS A 22 -20.77 -4.45 4.48
C LYS A 22 -20.03 -5.77 4.31
N ASN A 23 -19.71 -6.14 3.07
CA ASN A 23 -18.95 -7.35 2.76
C ASN A 23 -17.55 -7.29 3.37
N LEU A 24 -16.85 -6.16 3.24
CA LEU A 24 -15.50 -5.98 3.75
C LEU A 24 -15.45 -6.00 5.30
N VAL A 25 -16.34 -5.27 5.97
CA VAL A 25 -16.35 -5.21 7.44
C VAL A 25 -16.78 -6.53 8.09
N SER A 26 -17.47 -7.39 7.34
CA SER A 26 -17.84 -8.74 7.78
C SER A 26 -16.64 -9.70 7.85
N LEU A 27 -15.51 -9.36 7.24
CA LEU A 27 -14.31 -10.19 7.28
C LEU A 27 -13.79 -10.35 8.71
N LYS A 28 -13.41 -11.59 9.05
CA LYS A 28 -12.83 -11.93 10.36
C LYS A 28 -11.58 -11.10 10.63
N GLU A 29 -10.74 -10.89 9.63
CA GLU A 29 -9.53 -10.08 9.70
C GLU A 29 -9.82 -8.62 10.06
N TRP A 30 -10.87 -8.03 9.49
CA TRP A 30 -11.30 -6.68 9.81
C TRP A 30 -11.75 -6.56 11.27
N THR A 31 -12.58 -7.50 11.70
CA THR A 31 -13.07 -7.57 13.08
C THR A 31 -11.91 -7.74 14.08
N ASN A 32 -10.97 -8.64 13.79
CA ASN A 32 -9.79 -8.86 14.62
C ASN A 32 -8.89 -7.62 14.68
N PHE A 33 -8.68 -6.97 13.54
CA PHE A 33 -7.92 -5.72 13.45
C PHE A 33 -8.54 -4.63 14.33
N LEU A 34 -9.85 -4.37 14.22
CA LEU A 34 -10.52 -3.37 15.05
C LEU A 34 -10.46 -3.71 16.55
N LYS A 35 -10.60 -4.99 16.90
CA LYS A 35 -10.48 -5.45 18.28
C LYS A 35 -9.08 -5.19 18.85
N SER A 36 -8.03 -5.62 18.14
CA SER A 36 -6.64 -5.43 18.56
C SER A 36 -6.27 -3.94 18.63
N TYR A 37 -6.67 -3.16 17.62
CA TYR A 37 -6.47 -1.72 17.61
C TYR A 37 -7.19 -1.03 18.79
N GLY A 38 -8.41 -1.42 19.13
CA GLY A 38 -9.14 -0.86 20.26
C GLY A 38 -8.46 -1.11 21.61
N VAL A 39 -7.79 -2.26 21.77
CA VAL A 39 -6.96 -2.56 22.96
C VAL A 39 -5.71 -1.67 22.97
N PHE A 40 -5.01 -1.59 21.84
CA PHE A 40 -3.84 -0.74 21.67
C PHE A 40 -4.14 0.74 21.94
N GLN A 41 -5.21 1.28 21.34
CA GLN A 41 -5.62 2.67 21.50
C GLN A 41 -5.94 3.02 22.96
N LYS A 42 -6.65 2.13 23.69
CA LYS A 42 -6.91 2.30 25.12
C LYS A 42 -5.62 2.30 25.95
N ALA A 43 -4.65 1.47 25.60
CA ALA A 43 -3.35 1.46 26.27
C ALA A 43 -2.56 2.75 26.00
N ALA A 44 -2.54 3.20 24.75
CA ALA A 44 -1.89 4.44 24.33
C ALA A 44 -2.42 5.67 25.08
N PHE A 45 -3.74 5.86 25.13
CA PHE A 45 -4.35 7.00 25.82
C PHE A 45 -4.11 7.00 27.34
N ARG A 46 -4.08 5.82 27.97
CA ARG A 46 -3.82 5.72 29.42
C ARG A 46 -2.40 6.08 29.80
N ALA A 47 -1.44 5.73 28.95
CA ALA A 47 -0.02 5.94 29.26
C ALA A 47 0.38 7.43 29.30
N SER A 48 -0.52 8.36 28.92
CA SER A 48 -0.30 9.82 28.92
C SER A 48 1.06 10.19 28.31
N LEU A 49 1.43 9.46 27.26
CA LEU A 49 2.76 9.51 26.69
C LEU A 49 3.01 10.88 26.07
N PRO A 50 4.10 11.59 26.44
CA PRO A 50 4.52 12.74 25.67
C PRO A 50 4.78 12.30 24.22
N PHE A 51 4.39 13.16 23.29
CA PHE A 51 4.44 12.94 21.85
C PHE A 51 5.88 13.02 21.31
N ASP A 52 6.84 12.31 21.92
CA ASP A 52 8.22 12.29 21.42
C ASP A 52 8.30 11.36 20.20
N PRO A 53 8.49 11.89 18.97
CA PRO A 53 8.51 11.11 17.73
C PRO A 53 9.63 10.05 17.70
N ARG A 54 10.65 10.18 18.57
CA ARG A 54 11.79 9.28 18.61
C ARG A 54 11.48 7.94 19.27
N PHE A 55 10.40 7.78 20.04
CA PHE A 55 10.04 6.50 20.70
C PHE A 55 8.71 5.92 20.19
N ASN A 56 8.29 6.32 18.99
CA ASN A 56 6.87 6.51 18.70
C ASN A 56 6.21 5.40 17.87
N ALA A 57 6.45 4.14 18.25
CA ALA A 57 5.70 2.99 17.70
C ALA A 57 4.18 3.21 17.84
N VAL A 58 3.74 3.98 18.85
CA VAL A 58 2.35 4.35 19.07
C VAL A 58 1.80 5.23 17.94
N HIS A 59 2.50 6.30 17.56
CA HIS A 59 2.08 7.17 16.46
C HIS A 59 2.03 6.43 15.13
N TRP A 60 3.05 5.60 14.85
CA TRP A 60 3.02 4.75 13.67
C TRP A 60 1.83 3.79 13.71
N GLY A 61 1.45 3.27 14.87
CA GLY A 61 0.24 2.46 15.01
C GLY A 61 -1.06 3.20 14.67
N PHE A 62 -1.18 4.49 15.01
CA PHE A 62 -2.30 5.33 14.57
C PHE A 62 -2.31 5.54 13.06
N ALA A 63 -1.15 5.82 12.47
CA ALA A 63 -0.99 5.99 11.02
C ALA A 63 -1.34 4.70 10.26
N VAL A 64 -0.90 3.53 10.76
CA VAL A 64 -1.26 2.22 10.21
C VAL A 64 -2.77 2.02 10.23
N ASN A 65 -3.45 2.37 11.33
CA ASN A 65 -4.92 2.27 11.35
C ASN A 65 -5.62 3.20 10.36
N SER A 66 -5.14 4.43 10.19
CA SER A 66 -5.68 5.35 9.17
C SER A 66 -5.55 4.75 7.78
N LEU A 67 -4.37 4.22 7.45
CA LEU A 67 -4.09 3.66 6.12
C LEU A 67 -4.92 2.41 5.83
N CYS A 68 -5.07 1.49 6.78
CA CYS A 68 -5.95 0.34 6.58
C CYS A 68 -7.39 0.76 6.27
N ARG A 69 -7.89 1.84 6.91
CA ARG A 69 -9.21 2.40 6.63
C ARG A 69 -9.29 3.13 5.29
N GLU A 70 -8.27 3.87 4.91
CA GLU A 70 -8.18 4.54 3.61
C GLU A 70 -8.14 3.52 2.45
N ILE A 71 -7.37 2.44 2.60
CA ILE A 71 -7.32 1.35 1.60
C ILE A 71 -8.68 0.66 1.50
N ALA A 72 -9.32 0.36 2.62
CA ALA A 72 -10.66 -0.22 2.64
C ALA A 72 -11.70 0.66 1.94
N PHE A 73 -11.71 1.95 2.28
CA PHE A 73 -12.58 2.95 1.66
C PHE A 73 -12.36 3.01 0.14
N GLY A 74 -11.11 3.12 -0.29
CA GLY A 74 -10.77 3.16 -1.71
C GLY A 74 -11.18 1.86 -2.42
N PHE A 75 -10.96 0.70 -1.80
CA PHE A 75 -11.33 -0.60 -2.38
C PHE A 75 -12.85 -0.73 -2.59
N CYS A 76 -13.66 -0.33 -1.60
CA CYS A 76 -15.11 -0.36 -1.73
C CYS A 76 -15.61 0.59 -2.83
N TRP A 77 -15.06 1.80 -2.94
CA TRP A 77 -15.41 2.72 -4.03
C TRP A 77 -14.96 2.21 -5.40
N MET A 78 -13.74 1.69 -5.49
CA MET A 78 -13.22 1.08 -6.71
C MET A 78 -14.18 0.00 -7.24
N ASN A 79 -14.62 -0.91 -6.36
CA ASN A 79 -15.57 -1.96 -6.74
C ASN A 79 -16.96 -1.39 -7.10
N ALA A 80 -17.46 -0.42 -6.33
CA ALA A 80 -18.76 0.19 -6.60
C ALA A 80 -18.82 0.86 -7.98
N TYR A 81 -17.79 1.64 -8.33
CA TYR A 81 -17.70 2.28 -9.66
C TYR A 81 -17.52 1.25 -10.78
N ALA A 82 -16.68 0.23 -10.59
CA ALA A 82 -16.51 -0.82 -11.58
C ALA A 82 -17.80 -1.61 -11.82
N ASN A 83 -18.57 -1.92 -10.76
CA ASN A 83 -19.85 -2.61 -10.88
C ASN A 83 -20.91 -1.74 -11.56
N HIS A 84 -20.96 -0.44 -11.21
CA HIS A 84 -21.85 0.52 -11.86
C HIS A 84 -21.55 0.65 -13.35
N PHE A 85 -20.27 0.77 -13.72
CA PHE A 85 -19.83 0.81 -15.11
C PHE A 85 -20.26 -0.46 -15.87
N LYS A 86 -20.03 -1.65 -15.28
CA LYS A 86 -20.39 -2.93 -15.88
C LYS A 86 -21.90 -3.09 -16.10
N ALA A 87 -22.73 -2.50 -15.24
CA ALA A 87 -24.19 -2.50 -15.40
C ALA A 87 -24.66 -1.66 -16.60
N GLN A 88 -23.90 -0.63 -16.98
CA GLN A 88 -24.26 0.30 -18.05
C GLN A 88 -23.63 -0.05 -19.40
N VAL A 89 -22.38 -0.54 -19.39
CA VAL A 89 -21.57 -0.73 -20.58
C VAL A 89 -21.20 -2.20 -20.70
N GLY A 90 -21.84 -2.93 -21.60
CA GLY A 90 -21.59 -4.36 -21.80
C GLY A 90 -20.18 -4.67 -22.32
N GLN A 91 -19.68 -5.88 -22.07
CA GLN A 91 -18.38 -6.33 -22.57
C GLN A 91 -18.35 -6.27 -24.11
N GLY A 92 -17.28 -5.68 -24.68
CA GLY A 92 -17.10 -5.59 -26.13
C GLY A 92 -17.88 -4.47 -26.82
N SER A 93 -18.75 -3.75 -26.11
CA SER A 93 -19.51 -2.62 -26.67
C SER A 93 -18.64 -1.44 -27.10
N GLN A 94 -17.50 -1.23 -26.45
CA GLN A 94 -16.49 -0.22 -26.80
C GLN A 94 -15.07 -0.79 -26.62
N LEU A 95 -14.05 -0.06 -27.12
CA LEU A 95 -12.67 -0.24 -26.67
C LEU A 95 -12.67 -0.26 -25.14
N ALA A 96 -11.80 -1.07 -24.55
CA ALA A 96 -11.81 -1.25 -23.10
C ALA A 96 -11.56 0.13 -22.47
N ASN A 97 -12.64 0.74 -21.99
CA ASN A 97 -12.61 2.11 -21.53
C ASN A 97 -12.29 2.05 -20.06
N VAL A 98 -11.25 2.78 -19.70
CA VAL A 98 -10.85 3.03 -18.33
C VAL A 98 -11.99 3.78 -17.65
N ASP A 99 -12.62 3.19 -16.63
CA ASP A 99 -13.42 3.99 -15.71
C ASP A 99 -12.45 4.81 -14.85
N PHE A 100 -12.52 6.14 -15.01
CA PHE A 100 -11.62 7.06 -14.32
C PHE A 100 -11.73 6.94 -12.80
N HIS A 101 -12.95 6.76 -12.27
CA HIS A 101 -13.16 6.67 -10.83
C HIS A 101 -12.61 5.35 -10.28
N ALA A 102 -12.91 4.22 -10.92
CA ALA A 102 -12.36 2.93 -10.54
C ALA A 102 -10.82 2.97 -10.53
N SER A 103 -10.23 3.56 -11.57
CA SER A 103 -8.76 3.70 -11.68
C SER A 103 -8.18 4.61 -10.60
N TYR A 104 -8.82 5.75 -10.35
CA TYR A 104 -8.42 6.69 -9.30
C TYR A 104 -8.41 6.05 -7.91
N PHE A 105 -9.46 5.28 -7.58
CA PHE A 105 -9.52 4.61 -6.28
C PHE A 105 -8.52 3.45 -6.17
N ALA A 106 -8.30 2.70 -7.25
CA ALA A 106 -7.28 1.66 -7.31
C ALA A 106 -5.86 2.23 -7.11
N ASP A 107 -5.53 3.34 -7.80
CA ASP A 107 -4.25 4.04 -7.68
C ASP A 107 -3.97 4.45 -6.23
N ASN A 108 -4.98 5.02 -5.58
CA ASN A 108 -4.90 5.40 -4.18
C ASN A 108 -4.68 4.17 -3.29
N CYS A 109 -5.44 3.09 -3.48
CA CYS A 109 -5.25 1.85 -2.74
C CYS A 109 -3.82 1.32 -2.87
N ILE A 110 -3.28 1.24 -4.08
CA ILE A 110 -1.95 0.70 -4.37
C ILE A 110 -0.87 1.51 -3.65
N THR A 111 -0.93 2.84 -3.79
CA THR A 111 0.03 3.75 -3.12
C THR A 111 -0.06 3.63 -1.59
N ARG A 112 -1.27 3.48 -1.06
CA ARG A 112 -1.51 3.37 0.38
C ARG A 112 -1.10 2.00 0.93
N ILE A 113 -1.22 0.92 0.17
CA ILE A 113 -0.76 -0.42 0.55
C ILE A 113 0.76 -0.42 0.76
N ASP A 114 1.51 0.10 -0.21
CA ASP A 114 2.98 0.23 -0.12
C ASP A 114 3.38 1.05 1.10
N SER A 115 2.77 2.23 1.26
CA SER A 115 3.02 3.09 2.41
C SER A 115 2.64 2.46 3.75
N CYS A 116 1.57 1.64 3.78
CA CYS A 116 1.13 0.95 4.99
C CYS A 116 2.12 -0.15 5.39
N ARG A 117 2.63 -0.91 4.42
CA ARG A 117 3.66 -1.93 4.63
C ARG A 117 4.90 -1.33 5.31
N ASP A 118 5.42 -0.23 4.77
CA ASP A 118 6.57 0.47 5.35
C ASP A 118 6.25 1.02 6.74
N LYS A 119 5.06 1.58 6.95
CA LYS A 119 4.68 2.12 8.27
C LYS A 119 4.50 1.03 9.33
N ILE A 120 4.07 -0.17 8.96
CA ILE A 120 4.08 -1.33 9.87
C ILE A 120 5.53 -1.67 10.24
N ALA A 121 6.45 -1.71 9.27
CA ALA A 121 7.85 -1.97 9.55
C ALA A 121 8.48 -0.88 10.46
N LEU A 122 8.26 0.40 10.14
CA LEU A 122 8.72 1.53 10.95
C LEU A 122 8.12 1.53 12.36
N MET A 123 6.86 1.14 12.50
CA MET A 123 6.21 0.94 13.80
C MET A 123 6.96 -0.11 14.64
N VAL A 124 7.30 -1.25 14.03
CA VAL A 124 8.09 -2.31 14.69
C VAL A 124 9.51 -1.84 14.98
N TRP A 125 10.14 -1.12 14.06
CA TRP A 125 11.48 -0.59 14.28
C TRP A 125 11.53 0.40 15.45
N ALA A 126 10.58 1.35 15.49
CA ALA A 126 10.40 2.31 16.58
C ALA A 126 10.15 1.63 17.93
N PHE A 127 9.61 0.39 17.92
CA PHE A 127 9.45 -0.37 19.15
C PHE A 127 10.81 -0.68 19.78
N TYR A 128 11.85 -0.94 18.99
CA TYR A 128 13.18 -1.32 19.46
C TYR A 128 14.14 -0.15 19.58
N CYS A 129 14.24 0.63 18.52
CA CYS A 129 15.28 1.63 18.33
C CYS A 129 14.64 2.99 18.06
N PRO A 130 15.05 4.04 18.79
CA PRO A 130 14.69 5.39 18.42
C PRO A 130 15.25 5.77 17.05
N PHE A 131 14.46 6.50 16.26
CA PHE A 131 14.93 7.07 14.99
C PHE A 131 14.28 8.45 14.75
N ASN A 132 15.00 9.34 14.08
CA ASN A 132 14.49 10.62 13.65
C ASN A 132 13.96 10.53 12.20
N PRO A 133 12.64 10.68 11.98
CA PRO A 133 12.07 10.63 10.64
C PRO A 133 12.53 11.78 9.71
N GLU A 134 13.10 12.86 10.27
CA GLU A 134 13.67 13.98 9.48
C GLU A 134 15.00 13.62 8.83
N LYS A 135 15.67 12.56 9.29
CA LYS A 135 16.94 12.10 8.74
C LYS A 135 16.72 10.90 7.83
N ARG A 136 16.83 11.11 6.52
CA ARG A 136 16.59 10.09 5.49
C ARG A 136 17.34 8.76 5.72
N HIS A 137 18.56 8.79 6.25
CA HIS A 137 19.36 7.58 6.52
C HIS A 137 18.91 6.80 7.76
N GLU A 138 18.13 7.42 8.66
CA GLU A 138 17.53 6.75 9.81
C GLU A 138 16.16 6.13 9.47
N THR A 139 15.52 6.60 8.39
CA THR A 139 14.26 6.05 7.87
C THR A 139 14.53 4.85 6.97
N LEU A 140 14.26 3.66 7.50
CA LEU A 140 14.45 2.39 6.80
C LEU A 140 13.15 1.97 6.10
N ASP A 141 13.26 1.37 4.92
CA ASP A 141 12.15 0.70 4.26
C ASP A 141 11.84 -0.65 4.93
N TYR A 142 10.74 -1.28 4.51
CA TYR A 142 10.32 -2.60 4.98
C TYR A 142 11.44 -3.65 4.93
N GLN A 143 12.19 -3.73 3.83
CA GLN A 143 13.21 -4.78 3.64
C GLN A 143 14.36 -4.60 4.62
N LEU A 144 14.86 -3.37 4.75
CA LEU A 144 15.95 -3.03 5.67
C LEU A 144 15.55 -3.22 7.13
N VAL A 145 14.31 -2.88 7.51
CA VAL A 145 13.82 -3.17 8.85
C VAL A 145 13.79 -4.68 9.09
N LEU A 146 13.21 -5.46 8.17
CA LEU A 146 13.10 -6.90 8.31
C LEU A 146 14.48 -7.56 8.40
N GLU A 147 15.45 -7.14 7.59
CA GLU A 147 16.82 -7.65 7.62
C GLU A 147 17.50 -7.36 8.97
N ARG A 148 17.34 -6.14 9.51
CA ARG A 148 17.91 -5.77 10.82
C ARG A 148 17.29 -6.53 11.97
N LEU A 149 15.98 -6.83 11.90
CA LEU A 149 15.31 -7.65 12.92
C LEU A 149 15.78 -9.11 12.87
N LYS A 150 15.99 -9.67 11.67
CA LYS A 150 16.48 -11.06 11.51
C LYS A 150 17.94 -11.24 11.92
N TYR A 151 18.78 -10.24 11.65
CA TYR A 151 20.22 -10.33 11.86
C TYR A 151 20.76 -9.20 12.75
N PRO A 152 20.23 -9.01 13.97
CA PRO A 152 20.52 -7.83 14.78
C PRO A 152 22.03 -7.70 15.09
N LEU A 153 22.73 -8.81 15.33
CA LEU A 153 24.18 -8.82 15.60
C LEU A 153 25.02 -8.29 14.43
N ARG A 154 24.62 -8.54 13.18
CA ARG A 154 25.31 -8.01 11.98
C ARG A 154 25.29 -6.48 11.94
N PHE A 155 24.28 -5.88 12.54
CA PHE A 155 24.09 -4.42 12.62
C PHE A 155 24.45 -3.84 13.99
N GLY A 156 25.13 -4.61 14.85
CA GLY A 156 25.55 -4.16 16.18
C GLY A 156 24.38 -3.95 17.16
N LEU A 157 23.25 -4.61 16.94
CA LEU A 157 22.05 -4.50 17.76
C LEU A 157 21.89 -5.73 18.67
N ASN A 158 21.35 -5.50 19.87
CA ASN A 158 20.93 -6.57 20.77
C ASN A 158 19.42 -6.44 21.04
N LEU A 159 18.61 -7.16 20.26
CA LEU A 159 17.16 -7.15 20.34
C LEU A 159 16.66 -8.43 21.04
N LYS A 160 15.59 -8.33 21.82
CA LYS A 160 14.94 -9.46 22.49
C LYS A 160 13.46 -9.52 22.11
N GLY A 161 12.95 -10.71 21.80
CA GLY A 161 11.54 -10.94 21.48
C GLY A 161 11.12 -10.44 20.08
N GLN A 162 12.09 -10.29 19.17
CA GLN A 162 11.86 -9.83 17.80
C GLN A 162 11.20 -10.88 16.90
N GLU A 163 11.28 -12.16 17.22
CA GLU A 163 10.69 -13.26 16.44
C GLU A 163 9.17 -13.06 16.23
N ASP A 164 8.43 -12.69 17.28
CA ASP A 164 6.98 -12.41 17.20
C ASP A 164 6.68 -11.34 16.12
N PHE A 165 7.55 -10.33 15.96
CA PHE A 165 7.37 -9.30 14.94
C PHE A 165 7.88 -9.74 13.56
N ILE A 166 8.94 -10.55 13.49
CA ILE A 166 9.44 -11.10 12.24
C ILE A 166 8.35 -11.94 11.56
N GLU A 167 7.68 -12.82 12.32
CA GLU A 167 6.58 -13.64 11.81
C GLU A 167 5.47 -12.78 11.19
N LEU A 168 5.12 -11.65 11.84
CA LEU A 168 4.10 -10.73 11.35
C LEU A 168 4.54 -9.94 10.12
N LEU A 169 5.81 -9.51 10.07
CA LEU A 169 6.35 -8.80 8.92
C LEU A 169 6.53 -9.73 7.71
N GLU A 170 6.83 -11.01 7.90
CA GLU A 170 6.93 -12.00 6.82
C GLU A 170 5.59 -12.24 6.10
N ILE A 171 4.45 -12.04 6.77
CA ILE A 171 3.13 -12.04 6.11
C ILE A 171 3.06 -10.99 4.99
N LEU A 172 3.81 -9.89 5.15
CA LEU A 172 3.88 -8.78 4.21
C LEU A 172 4.95 -8.97 3.13
N LYS A 173 5.43 -10.20 2.94
CA LYS A 173 6.35 -10.57 1.87
C LYS A 173 5.60 -11.28 0.73
N GLY A 174 6.19 -11.20 -0.46
CA GLY A 174 5.82 -11.99 -1.62
C GLY A 174 5.10 -11.20 -2.70
N LYS A 175 4.69 -11.95 -3.73
CA LYS A 175 4.29 -11.43 -5.04
C LYS A 175 3.21 -10.35 -5.00
N ASP A 176 2.28 -10.41 -4.04
CA ASP A 176 1.22 -9.40 -3.91
C ASP A 176 1.81 -8.01 -3.67
N PHE A 177 2.80 -7.89 -2.78
CA PHE A 177 3.44 -6.62 -2.48
C PHE A 177 4.49 -6.25 -3.54
N ASP A 178 5.22 -7.21 -4.09
CA ASP A 178 6.22 -6.96 -5.14
C ASP A 178 5.57 -6.36 -6.40
N ARG A 179 4.37 -6.83 -6.76
CA ARG A 179 3.59 -6.29 -7.88
C ARG A 179 3.00 -4.90 -7.57
N ILE A 180 2.63 -4.61 -6.30
CA ILE A 180 2.21 -3.26 -5.86
C ILE A 180 3.38 -2.27 -5.99
N GLU A 181 4.57 -2.68 -5.55
CA GLU A 181 5.78 -1.86 -5.64
C GLU A 181 6.16 -1.57 -7.10
N THR A 182 6.08 -2.60 -7.96
CA THR A 182 6.26 -2.45 -9.41
C THR A 182 5.27 -1.43 -10.00
N TYR A 183 3.99 -1.50 -9.60
CA TYR A 183 2.96 -0.56 -10.05
C TYR A 183 3.29 0.88 -9.63
N ARG A 184 3.67 1.08 -8.36
CA ARG A 184 4.09 2.38 -7.84
C ARG A 184 5.28 2.93 -8.63
N ASN A 185 6.26 2.08 -8.94
CA ASN A 185 7.44 2.49 -9.71
C ASN A 185 7.05 2.99 -11.11
N TYR A 186 6.13 2.31 -11.82
CA TYR A 186 5.61 2.80 -13.09
C TYR A 186 5.00 4.20 -12.98
N LYS A 187 4.19 4.45 -11.94
CA LYS A 187 3.60 5.77 -11.68
C LYS A 187 4.65 6.85 -11.40
N ILE A 188 5.69 6.55 -10.61
CA ILE A 188 6.80 7.49 -10.34
C ILE A 188 7.49 7.89 -11.65
N HIS A 189 7.61 6.96 -12.59
CA HIS A 189 8.18 7.18 -13.92
C HIS A 189 7.19 7.76 -14.94
N ARG A 190 6.00 8.21 -14.50
CA ARG A 190 4.92 8.75 -15.36
C ARG A 190 4.44 7.81 -16.46
N ILE A 191 4.71 6.51 -16.30
CA ILE A 191 4.07 5.47 -17.09
C ILE A 191 2.79 5.19 -16.32
N GLU A 192 1.69 5.85 -16.67
CA GLU A 192 0.42 5.67 -15.96
C GLU A 192 -0.22 4.34 -16.36
N PRO A 193 -0.13 3.29 -15.52
CA PRO A 193 -0.87 2.06 -15.79
C PRO A 193 -2.37 2.37 -15.84
N ARG A 194 -3.02 1.85 -16.87
CA ARG A 194 -4.46 1.97 -17.08
C ARG A 194 -5.14 0.69 -16.66
N ILE A 195 -6.22 0.80 -15.87
CA ILE A 195 -6.96 -0.36 -15.39
C ILE A 195 -8.14 -0.62 -16.32
N GLU A 196 -8.14 -1.81 -16.92
CA GLU A 196 -9.13 -2.26 -17.86
C GLU A 196 -10.24 -3.04 -17.16
N ILE A 197 -11.46 -2.48 -17.14
CA ILE A 197 -12.61 -3.03 -16.42
C ILE A 197 -12.98 -4.46 -16.89
N TYR A 198 -12.77 -4.75 -18.18
CA TYR A 198 -13.03 -6.04 -18.82
C TYR A 198 -11.77 -6.83 -19.17
N GLY A 199 -10.61 -6.37 -18.69
CA GLY A 199 -9.33 -7.02 -18.94
C GLY A 199 -8.68 -6.70 -20.28
N VAL A 200 -7.45 -7.20 -20.42
CA VAL A 200 -6.59 -6.93 -21.56
C VAL A 200 -7.03 -7.77 -22.76
N LYS A 201 -7.39 -7.11 -23.87
CA LYS A 201 -7.82 -7.75 -25.11
C LYS A 201 -6.62 -8.19 -25.99
N PRO A 202 -6.79 -9.17 -26.91
CA PRO A 202 -5.70 -9.67 -27.77
C PRO A 202 -4.99 -8.58 -28.59
N HIS A 203 -5.74 -7.61 -29.13
CA HIS A 203 -5.16 -6.52 -29.94
C HIS A 203 -4.27 -5.57 -29.11
N HIS A 204 -4.39 -5.53 -27.78
CA HIS A 204 -3.48 -4.75 -26.94
C HIS A 204 -2.03 -5.31 -26.97
N GLY A 205 -1.86 -6.55 -27.43
CA GLY A 205 -0.55 -7.17 -27.65
C GLY A 205 0.10 -6.84 -28.98
N TRP A 206 -0.61 -6.13 -29.87
CA TRP A 206 -0.02 -5.61 -31.11
C TRP A 206 0.88 -4.42 -30.78
N ASP A 207 1.97 -4.28 -31.51
CA ASP A 207 2.87 -3.15 -31.36
C ASP A 207 2.20 -1.89 -31.90
N TYR A 208 2.06 -0.88 -31.05
CA TYR A 208 1.55 0.43 -31.43
C TYR A 208 2.74 1.34 -31.72
N MET A 209 2.65 2.08 -32.82
CA MET A 209 3.67 3.04 -33.20
C MET A 209 3.34 4.39 -32.58
N PHE A 210 4.21 4.85 -31.69
CA PHE A 210 4.13 6.18 -31.08
C PHE A 210 5.16 7.08 -31.74
N PRO A 211 4.73 8.18 -32.39
CA PRO A 211 5.68 9.13 -32.98
C PRO A 211 6.45 9.82 -31.85
N LEU A 212 7.78 9.87 -31.99
CA LEU A 212 8.66 10.63 -31.13
C LEU A 212 8.90 11.99 -31.76
N TYR A 213 8.34 13.04 -31.17
CA TYR A 213 8.44 14.40 -31.70
C TYR A 213 9.49 15.22 -30.97
N GLU A 214 9.69 14.96 -29.68
CA GLU A 214 10.62 15.74 -28.88
C GLU A 214 12.04 15.18 -28.94
N LYS A 215 13.03 16.06 -29.11
CA LYS A 215 14.45 15.69 -29.12
C LYS A 215 14.86 14.90 -27.87
N ARG A 216 14.23 15.19 -26.72
CA ARG A 216 14.46 14.47 -25.47
C ARG A 216 13.95 13.03 -25.52
N GLU A 217 12.75 12.80 -26.03
CA GLU A 217 12.17 11.47 -26.18
C GLU A 217 13.02 10.60 -27.11
N ILE A 218 13.49 11.18 -28.22
CA ILE A 218 14.40 10.52 -29.16
C ILE A 218 15.69 10.09 -28.45
N GLN A 219 16.31 10.97 -27.66
CA GLN A 219 17.53 10.65 -26.92
C GLN A 219 17.33 9.58 -25.83
N GLU A 220 16.19 9.60 -25.14
CA GLU A 220 15.85 8.58 -24.14
C GLU A 220 15.63 7.22 -24.80
N TRP A 221 14.93 7.19 -25.93
CA TRP A 221 14.74 5.99 -26.73
C TRP A 221 16.06 5.43 -27.27
N GLU A 222 16.96 6.29 -27.77
CA GLU A 222 18.29 5.86 -28.21
C GLU A 222 19.07 5.21 -27.06
N LYS A 223 19.10 5.83 -25.87
CA LYS A 223 19.77 5.25 -24.68
C LYS A 223 19.18 3.91 -24.27
N GLU A 224 17.86 3.74 -24.33
CA GLU A 224 17.22 2.44 -24.08
C GLU A 224 17.66 1.40 -25.12
N LEU A 225 17.72 1.78 -26.39
CA LEU A 225 18.18 0.93 -27.48
C LEU A 225 19.63 0.48 -27.26
N GLU A 226 20.50 1.39 -26.82
CA GLU A 226 21.90 1.10 -26.47
C GLU A 226 22.03 0.11 -25.32
N LYS A 227 21.17 0.25 -24.30
CA LYS A 227 21.15 -0.65 -23.14
C LYS A 227 20.65 -2.05 -23.49
N ARG A 228 19.63 -2.15 -24.36
CA ARG A 228 19.02 -3.44 -24.75
C ARG A 228 19.82 -4.19 -25.81
N TYR A 229 20.49 -3.46 -26.71
CA TYR A 229 21.21 -4.03 -27.84
C TYR A 229 22.64 -3.49 -27.90
N PRO A 230 23.65 -4.25 -27.40
CA PRO A 230 25.04 -3.81 -27.40
C PRO A 230 25.66 -3.61 -28.80
N ASP A 231 25.13 -4.31 -29.82
CA ASP A 231 25.63 -4.24 -31.20
C ASP A 231 25.15 -2.97 -31.92
N ASN A 232 26.11 -2.13 -32.32
CA ASN A 232 25.85 -0.88 -32.99
C ASN A 232 25.20 -1.04 -34.39
N ASN A 233 25.59 -2.06 -35.16
CA ASN A 233 25.04 -2.28 -36.50
C ASN A 233 23.57 -2.70 -36.43
N PHE A 234 23.24 -3.52 -35.42
CA PHE A 234 21.87 -3.94 -35.16
C PHE A 234 21.00 -2.77 -34.68
N ARG A 235 21.54 -1.88 -33.83
CA ARG A 235 20.85 -0.64 -33.42
C ARG A 235 20.51 0.26 -34.60
N GLU A 236 21.47 0.50 -35.49
CA GLU A 236 21.25 1.33 -36.69
C GLU A 236 20.22 0.71 -37.63
N HIS A 237 20.17 -0.62 -37.73
CA HIS A 237 19.14 -1.32 -38.48
C HIS A 237 17.74 -1.10 -37.88
N ILE A 238 17.60 -1.21 -36.55
CA ILE A 238 16.35 -0.92 -35.85
C ILE A 238 15.95 0.55 -36.04
N LYS A 239 16.89 1.50 -35.86
CA LYS A 239 16.65 2.94 -36.08
C LYS A 239 16.07 3.22 -37.46
N LYS A 240 16.64 2.63 -38.51
CA LYS A 240 16.12 2.78 -39.87
C LYS A 240 14.72 2.20 -40.04
N GLY A 241 14.46 1.01 -39.47
CA GLY A 241 13.14 0.37 -39.51
C GLY A 241 12.04 1.13 -38.76
N CYS A 242 12.41 1.95 -37.78
CA CYS A 242 11.50 2.77 -36.99
C CYS A 242 11.18 4.15 -37.61
N HIS A 243 11.86 4.57 -38.68
CA HIS A 243 11.55 5.82 -39.36
C HIS A 243 10.47 5.61 -40.42
N ILE A 244 9.36 6.33 -40.31
CA ILE A 244 8.28 6.35 -41.30
C ILE A 244 8.08 7.80 -41.73
N ASN A 245 8.29 8.08 -43.03
CA ASN A 245 8.19 9.43 -43.60
C ASN A 245 9.01 10.49 -42.85
N GLY A 246 10.20 10.12 -42.37
CA GLY A 246 11.11 11.01 -41.64
C GLY A 246 10.78 11.23 -40.16
N VAL A 247 9.68 10.64 -39.66
CA VAL A 247 9.34 10.65 -38.24
C VAL A 247 9.80 9.33 -37.60
N LEU A 248 10.49 9.42 -36.47
CA LEU A 248 10.88 8.25 -35.69
C LEU A 248 9.70 7.77 -34.87
N PHE A 249 9.38 6.49 -34.97
CA PHE A 249 8.35 5.84 -34.18
C PHE A 249 8.96 4.85 -33.21
N GLU A 250 8.49 4.90 -31.97
CA GLU A 250 8.72 3.82 -31.02
C GLU A 250 7.59 2.81 -31.11
N MET A 251 7.94 1.53 -31.20
CA MET A 251 6.99 0.43 -31.07
C MET A 251 6.83 0.06 -29.60
N ARG A 252 5.64 0.29 -29.04
CA ARG A 252 5.28 -0.13 -27.68
C ARG A 252 4.04 -1.01 -27.70
N LYS A 253 4.05 -2.07 -26.92
CA LYS A 253 2.83 -2.84 -26.65
C LYS A 253 2.01 -2.07 -25.63
N ILE A 254 0.79 -1.70 -25.98
CA ILE A 254 -0.12 -1.04 -25.03
C ILE A 254 -0.34 -1.95 -23.82
N LYS A 255 -0.42 -3.27 -24.02
CA LYS A 255 -0.57 -4.28 -22.95
C LYS A 255 0.44 -4.13 -21.81
N ASP A 256 1.65 -3.64 -22.05
CA ASP A 256 2.67 -3.48 -21.00
C ASP A 256 2.31 -2.36 -20.01
N SER A 257 1.38 -1.47 -20.40
CA SER A 257 0.82 -0.38 -19.58
C SER A 257 -0.62 -0.65 -19.13
N LEU A 258 -1.22 -1.79 -19.51
CA LEU A 258 -2.60 -2.13 -19.15
C LEU A 258 -2.65 -3.17 -18.04
N TRP A 259 -3.60 -2.97 -17.14
CA TRP A 259 -3.77 -3.80 -15.96
C TRP A 259 -5.20 -4.32 -15.92
N ASP A 260 -5.34 -5.62 -15.70
CA ASP A 260 -6.64 -6.23 -15.57
C ASP A 260 -7.29 -5.82 -14.23
N TYR A 261 -8.52 -5.30 -14.27
CA TYR A 261 -9.25 -4.90 -13.07
C TYR A 261 -9.44 -6.04 -12.07
N ALA A 262 -9.76 -7.25 -12.53
CA ALA A 262 -9.98 -8.38 -11.65
C ALA A 262 -8.70 -8.77 -10.92
N ASP A 263 -7.56 -8.78 -11.63
CA ASP A 263 -6.24 -8.97 -11.03
C ASP A 263 -5.94 -7.90 -9.96
N VAL A 264 -6.14 -6.63 -10.31
CA VAL A 264 -5.87 -5.50 -9.39
C VAL A 264 -6.77 -5.59 -8.16
N SER A 265 -8.05 -5.91 -8.33
CA SER A 265 -9.00 -6.05 -7.23
C SER A 265 -8.63 -7.21 -6.30
N ILE A 266 -8.26 -8.37 -6.85
CA ILE A 266 -7.77 -9.53 -6.06
C ILE A 266 -6.50 -9.14 -5.30
N GLN A 267 -5.57 -8.45 -5.94
CA GLN A 267 -4.31 -8.06 -5.34
C GLN A 267 -4.48 -7.05 -4.21
N ILE A 268 -5.30 -6.00 -4.40
CA ILE A 268 -5.62 -5.01 -3.35
C ILE A 268 -6.29 -5.72 -2.18
N ARG A 269 -7.30 -6.56 -2.43
CA ARG A 269 -8.01 -7.31 -1.39
C ARG A 269 -7.06 -8.21 -0.59
N THR A 270 -6.22 -8.96 -1.27
CA THR A 270 -5.27 -9.89 -0.63
C THR A 270 -4.23 -9.14 0.19
N SER A 271 -3.70 -8.03 -0.35
CA SER A 271 -2.75 -7.16 0.35
C SER A 271 -3.39 -6.53 1.59
N LEU A 272 -4.63 -6.02 1.48
CA LEU A 272 -5.38 -5.47 2.61
C LEU A 272 -5.58 -6.53 3.71
N ILE A 273 -6.00 -7.75 3.36
CA ILE A 273 -6.15 -8.85 4.32
C ILE A 273 -4.84 -9.14 5.05
N LYS A 274 -3.71 -9.20 4.33
CA LYS A 274 -2.38 -9.40 4.91
C LYS A 274 -1.96 -8.24 5.83
N LEU A 275 -2.20 -7.00 5.41
CA LEU A 275 -1.96 -5.80 6.22
C LEU A 275 -2.78 -5.82 7.52
N LEU A 276 -4.07 -6.18 7.44
CA LEU A 276 -4.94 -6.30 8.61
C LEU A 276 -4.42 -7.37 9.59
N LYS A 277 -4.01 -8.54 9.09
CA LYS A 277 -3.43 -9.62 9.92
C LYS A 277 -2.15 -9.17 10.61
N ALA A 278 -1.19 -8.65 9.86
CA ALA A 278 0.09 -8.19 10.40
C ALA A 278 -0.11 -7.06 11.43
N SER A 279 -0.93 -6.06 11.10
CA SER A 279 -1.25 -4.93 11.98
C SER A 279 -1.95 -5.39 13.26
N ALA A 280 -2.94 -6.27 13.14
CA ALA A 280 -3.65 -6.81 14.29
C ALA A 280 -2.70 -7.53 15.25
N GLY A 281 -1.80 -8.36 14.71
CA GLY A 281 -0.76 -9.02 15.50
C GLY A 281 0.16 -8.02 16.18
N CYS A 282 0.66 -7.01 15.45
CA CYS A 282 1.54 -6.00 16.00
C CYS A 282 0.88 -5.23 17.16
N PHE A 283 -0.40 -4.87 17.00
CA PHE A 283 -1.18 -4.20 18.05
C PHE A 283 -1.39 -5.05 19.31
N THR A 284 -1.25 -6.38 19.24
CA THR A 284 -1.24 -7.22 20.45
C THR A 284 0.10 -7.23 21.18
N ILE A 285 1.20 -6.96 20.48
CA ILE A 285 2.56 -6.99 21.02
C ILE A 285 2.94 -5.62 21.58
N LEU A 286 2.65 -4.53 20.86
CA LEU A 286 3.04 -3.17 21.25
C LEU A 286 2.67 -2.81 22.70
N PRO A 287 1.46 -3.11 23.21
CA PRO A 287 1.08 -2.76 24.59
C PRO A 287 1.86 -3.53 25.68
N ARG A 288 2.65 -4.55 25.32
CA ARG A 288 3.42 -5.37 26.28
C ARG A 288 4.66 -4.64 26.82
N ARG A 289 5.11 -3.56 26.17
CA ARG A 289 6.31 -2.80 26.58
C ARG A 289 5.94 -1.58 27.42
N SER A 290 6.81 -1.23 28.36
CA SER A 290 6.69 0.05 29.08
C SER A 290 6.81 1.22 28.10
N PRO A 291 6.01 2.29 28.24
CA PRO A 291 5.08 2.57 29.33
C PRO A 291 3.62 2.16 29.06
N LEU A 292 3.35 1.48 27.94
CA LEU A 292 2.01 0.97 27.60
C LEU A 292 1.59 -0.22 28.47
N ARG A 293 2.58 -0.98 28.98
CA ARG A 293 2.39 -2.12 29.88
C ARG A 293 1.72 -1.64 31.17
N LYS A 294 0.59 -2.25 31.55
CA LYS A 294 0.05 -2.13 32.92
C LYS A 294 1.15 -2.52 33.91
N LYS A 295 1.66 -1.58 34.71
CA LYS A 295 2.16 -1.96 36.03
C LYS A 295 0.94 -2.40 36.84
N PRO A 296 0.90 -3.61 37.42
CA PRO A 296 -0.12 -3.91 38.42
C PRO A 296 -0.04 -2.82 39.50
N LYS A 297 -1.17 -2.22 39.84
CA LYS A 297 -1.25 -1.31 41.00
C LYS A 297 -0.70 -2.09 42.20
N GLY A 298 0.49 -1.73 42.70
CA GLY A 298 1.06 -2.40 43.87
C GLY A 298 2.58 -2.55 43.97
N TYR A 299 3.41 -2.01 43.09
CA TYR A 299 4.87 -2.00 43.32
C TYR A 299 5.53 -0.70 42.86
N ASP A 300 5.38 0.32 43.70
CA ASP A 300 6.51 1.21 43.95
C ASP A 300 7.32 0.57 45.07
N LYS A 301 8.30 -0.26 44.70
CA LYS A 301 9.49 -0.41 45.55
C LYS A 301 10.44 0.72 45.15
N ILE A 302 10.24 1.87 45.76
CA ILE A 302 11.27 2.90 45.88
C ILE A 302 11.59 2.98 47.36
N GLY A 303 12.79 2.55 47.74
CA GLY A 303 13.30 2.60 49.11
C GLY A 303 12.73 1.50 50.01
N GLY A 304 13.60 0.65 50.55
CA GLY A 304 13.21 -0.28 51.61
C GLY A 304 12.60 0.49 52.79
N ILE A 305 11.37 0.14 53.15
CA ILE A 305 10.81 0.00 54.50
C ILE A 305 9.31 -0.26 54.30
N SER A 306 8.87 -1.49 54.56
CA SER A 306 7.45 -1.82 54.69
C SER A 306 6.98 -1.38 56.07
N LYS A 307 6.12 -0.36 56.16
CA LYS A 307 5.29 -0.15 57.36
C LYS A 307 3.85 -0.58 57.05
N LYS A 308 3.43 -1.67 57.70
CA LYS A 308 2.01 -2.03 57.88
C LYS A 308 1.31 -0.87 58.59
N LYS A 309 0.28 -0.28 57.99
CA LYS A 309 -0.74 0.46 58.75
C LYS A 309 -1.79 -0.54 59.23
N ARG A 310 -2.10 -0.45 60.52
CA ARG A 310 -3.20 -1.15 61.19
C ARG A 310 -4.54 -0.82 60.54
#